data_AF-A0A942U3G8-F1
#
_entry.id   AF-A0A942U3G8-F1
#
_cell.length_a   1.000
_cell.length_b   1.000
_cell.length_c   1.000
_cell.angle_alpha   90.00
_cell.angle_beta   90.00
_cell.angle_gamma   90.00
#
_symmetry.space_group_name_H-M   'P 1'
#
loop_
_entity.id
_entity.type
_entity.pdbx_description
1 polymer ?
#
loop_
_entity_poly.entity_id
_entity_poly.type
_entity_poly.pdbx_seq_one_letter_code
_entity_poly.pdbx_strand_id
1 'polypeptide(L)'
;MAKFKEQTVLLRISWMFLLFNGIGILIFGILVVTYPRIAGPYDLGLLRALGVATTGMGFFGTVITLTSYRRKERWAWLTLWYYPTFWTLHLVGGLPPGNDHIHQVVFIVVSLLGLMLPFRYFFPRETV
;
A
#
# COMPACT_ATOMS: atom_id res chain seq x y z
N MET A 1 -0.68 -14.90 28.59
CA MET A 1 -1.40 -13.61 28.35
C MET A 1 -0.57 -12.62 27.51
N ALA A 2 0.73 -12.40 27.82
CA ALA A 2 1.61 -11.48 27.08
C ALA A 2 1.73 -11.79 25.58
N LYS A 3 1.94 -13.06 25.21
CA LYS A 3 2.07 -13.51 23.81
C LYS A 3 0.83 -13.16 22.95
N PHE A 4 -0.38 -13.36 23.48
CA PHE A 4 -1.63 -12.98 22.78
C PHE A 4 -1.78 -11.45 22.63
N LYS A 5 -1.32 -10.68 23.63
CA LYS A 5 -1.37 -9.21 23.62
C LYS A 5 -0.40 -8.63 22.60
N GLU A 6 0.87 -9.05 22.63
CA GLU A 6 1.87 -8.69 21.61
C GLU A 6 1.40 -9.04 20.21
N GLN A 7 0.81 -10.23 20.08
CA GLN A 7 0.28 -10.69 18.82
C GLN A 7 -0.82 -9.77 18.26
N THR A 8 -1.72 -9.31 19.12
CA THR A 8 -2.77 -8.36 18.72
C THR A 8 -2.21 -6.98 18.38
N VAL A 9 -1.15 -6.55 19.06
CA VAL A 9 -0.45 -5.28 18.79
C VAL A 9 0.23 -5.30 17.42
N LEU A 10 0.92 -6.39 17.07
CA LEU A 10 1.58 -6.53 15.76
C LEU A 10 0.59 -6.39 14.61
N LEU A 11 -0.54 -7.08 14.67
CA LEU A 11 -1.59 -6.94 13.66
C LEU A 11 -2.09 -5.50 13.57
N ARG A 12 -2.21 -4.81 14.72
CA ARG A 12 -2.65 -3.41 14.76
C ARG A 12 -1.69 -2.48 14.05
N ILE A 13 -0.41 -2.56 14.37
CA ILE A 13 0.66 -1.79 13.71
C ILE A 13 0.67 -2.09 12.21
N SER A 14 0.53 -3.37 11.87
CA SER A 14 0.57 -3.84 10.49
C SER A 14 -0.52 -3.20 9.61
N TRP A 15 -1.79 -3.24 10.03
CA TRP A 15 -2.85 -2.63 9.22
C TRP A 15 -2.77 -1.11 9.22
N MET A 16 -2.21 -0.47 10.27
CA MET A 16 -1.98 0.97 10.26
C MET A 16 -0.93 1.38 9.22
N PHE A 17 0.15 0.61 9.05
CA PHE A 17 1.14 0.83 8.00
C PHE A 17 0.55 0.67 6.60
N LEU A 18 -0.25 -0.37 6.38
CA LEU A 18 -0.92 -0.58 5.09
C LEU A 18 -1.99 0.49 4.82
N LEU A 19 -2.66 0.96 5.87
CA LEU A 19 -3.64 2.04 5.76
C LEU A 19 -2.97 3.36 5.39
N PHE A 20 -1.86 3.70 6.05
CA PHE A 20 -1.06 4.88 5.73
C PHE A 20 -0.66 4.86 4.25
N ASN A 21 -0.21 3.71 3.75
CA ASN A 21 0.15 3.56 2.35
C ASN A 21 -1.07 3.70 1.40
N GLY A 22 -2.18 3.05 1.71
CA GLY A 22 -3.41 3.15 0.93
C GLY A 22 -3.96 4.56 0.82
N ILE A 23 -3.95 5.30 1.93
CA ILE A 23 -4.33 6.71 1.97
C ILE A 23 -3.34 7.55 1.16
N GLY A 24 -2.04 7.30 1.27
CA GLY A 24 -1.01 8.00 0.49
C GLY A 24 -1.24 7.85 -1.02
N ILE A 25 -1.44 6.61 -1.49
CA ILE A 25 -1.74 6.31 -2.90
C ILE A 25 -3.06 6.97 -3.33
N LEU A 26 -4.09 6.91 -2.50
CA LEU A 26 -5.39 7.49 -2.80
C LEU A 26 -5.31 9.01 -2.97
N ILE A 27 -4.69 9.70 -2.01
CA ILE A 27 -4.48 11.16 -2.08
C ILE A 27 -3.66 11.51 -3.31
N PHE A 28 -2.57 10.80 -3.56
CA PHE A 28 -1.74 11.05 -4.72
C PHE A 28 -2.51 10.88 -6.04
N GLY A 29 -3.27 9.78 -6.18
CA GLY A 29 -4.11 9.55 -7.36
C GLY A 29 -5.09 10.70 -7.60
N ILE A 30 -5.80 11.15 -6.56
CA ILE A 30 -6.76 12.28 -6.66
C ILE A 30 -6.05 13.56 -7.09
N LEU A 31 -4.87 13.85 -6.52
CA LEU A 31 -4.07 15.00 -6.90
C LEU A 31 -3.62 14.94 -8.37
N VAL A 32 -3.25 13.77 -8.89
CA VAL A 32 -2.85 13.61 -10.30
C VAL A 32 -4.05 13.73 -11.24
N VAL A 33 -5.24 13.25 -10.85
CA VAL A 33 -6.46 13.46 -11.66
C VAL A 33 -6.80 14.95 -11.77
N THR A 34 -6.74 15.66 -10.65
CA THR A 34 -7.17 17.06 -10.55
C THR A 34 -6.12 18.03 -11.10
N TYR A 35 -4.85 17.78 -10.78
CA TYR A 35 -3.70 18.60 -11.14
C TYR A 35 -2.61 17.76 -11.84
N PRO A 36 -2.87 17.20 -13.04
CA PRO A 36 -1.97 16.22 -13.67
C PRO A 36 -0.53 16.72 -13.84
N ARG A 37 -0.33 18.02 -14.03
CA ARG A 37 1.00 18.62 -14.21
C ARG A 37 1.95 18.43 -13.02
N ILE A 38 1.46 18.11 -11.82
CA ILE A 38 2.30 17.79 -10.66
C ILE A 38 3.11 16.49 -10.87
N ALA A 39 2.63 15.60 -11.74
CA ALA A 39 3.28 14.35 -12.07
C ALA A 39 4.30 14.50 -13.22
N GLY A 40 4.54 15.71 -13.72
CA GLY A 40 5.58 15.97 -14.71
C GLY A 40 5.06 16.27 -16.13
N PRO A 41 5.98 16.41 -17.10
CA PRO A 41 5.70 16.97 -18.42
C PRO A 41 5.20 15.90 -19.41
N TYR A 42 4.23 15.07 -19.01
CA TYR A 42 3.63 14.04 -19.86
C TYR A 42 2.30 14.51 -20.47
N ASP A 43 1.75 13.70 -21.39
CA ASP A 43 0.42 13.92 -21.94
C ASP A 43 -0.65 14.01 -20.82
N LEU A 44 -1.52 15.01 -20.90
CA LEU A 44 -2.52 15.27 -19.86
C LEU A 44 -3.57 14.17 -19.76
N GLY A 45 -3.95 13.55 -20.89
CA GLY A 45 -4.91 12.46 -20.91
C GLY A 45 -4.35 11.22 -20.23
N LEU A 46 -3.10 10.86 -20.56
CA LEU A 46 -2.37 9.77 -19.94
C LEU A 46 -2.22 9.98 -18.42
N LEU A 47 -1.80 11.18 -17.99
CA LEU A 47 -1.64 11.49 -16.57
C LEU A 47 -2.95 11.37 -15.80
N ARG A 48 -4.07 11.85 -16.36
CA ARG A 48 -5.38 11.69 -15.73
C ARG A 48 -5.81 10.22 -15.65
N ALA A 49 -5.58 9.44 -16.70
CA ALA A 49 -5.88 8.01 -16.68
C ALA A 49 -5.07 7.28 -15.60
N LEU A 50 -3.77 7.58 -15.48
CA LEU A 50 -2.92 7.07 -14.41
C LEU A 50 -3.40 7.52 -13.02
N GLY A 51 -3.80 8.79 -12.89
CA GLY A 51 -4.39 9.30 -11.66
C GLY A 51 -5.66 8.55 -11.26
N VAL A 52 -6.56 8.27 -12.20
CA VAL A 52 -7.80 7.50 -11.95
C VAL A 52 -7.47 6.07 -11.52
N ALA A 53 -6.54 5.42 -12.23
CA ALA A 53 -6.10 4.07 -11.87
C ALA A 53 -5.48 4.05 -10.46
N THR A 54 -4.60 5.00 -10.16
CA THR A 54 -3.95 5.15 -8.85
C THR A 54 -4.96 5.45 -7.74
N THR A 55 -5.97 6.28 -8.03
CA THR A 55 -7.09 6.56 -7.10
C THR A 55 -7.86 5.28 -6.79
N GLY A 56 -8.20 4.50 -7.81
CA GLY A 56 -8.86 3.20 -7.64
C GLY A 56 -8.02 2.24 -6.81
N MET A 57 -6.72 2.14 -7.10
CA MET A 57 -5.79 1.34 -6.30
C MET A 57 -5.82 1.77 -4.83
N GLY A 58 -5.57 3.06 -4.54
CA GLY A 58 -5.59 3.58 -3.17
C GLY A 58 -6.92 3.32 -2.44
N PHE A 59 -8.05 3.48 -3.13
CA PHE A 59 -9.38 3.19 -2.58
C PHE A 59 -9.54 1.71 -2.23
N PHE A 60 -9.34 0.81 -3.21
CA PHE A 60 -9.51 -0.62 -2.98
C PHE A 60 -8.52 -1.17 -1.95
N GLY A 61 -7.26 -0.74 -2.00
CA GLY A 61 -6.26 -1.12 -1.01
C GLY A 61 -6.64 -0.67 0.40
N THR A 62 -7.15 0.55 0.55
CA THR A 62 -7.66 1.07 1.83
C THR A 62 -8.83 0.25 2.34
N VAL A 63 -9.81 -0.04 1.48
CA VAL A 63 -10.97 -0.86 1.84
C VAL A 63 -10.54 -2.27 2.24
N ILE A 64 -9.71 -2.95 1.44
CA ILE A 64 -9.19 -4.30 1.72
C ILE A 64 -8.41 -4.31 3.05
N THR A 65 -7.62 -3.27 3.31
CA THR A 65 -6.88 -3.12 4.58
C THR A 65 -7.83 -3.02 5.78
N LEU A 66 -8.91 -2.23 5.67
CA LEU A 66 -9.86 -2.00 6.76
C LEU A 66 -10.84 -3.16 6.97
N THR A 67 -11.09 -3.98 5.94
CA THR A 67 -12.05 -5.10 6.00
C THR A 67 -11.32 -6.43 6.09
N SER A 68 -10.93 -7.01 4.95
CA SER A 68 -10.45 -8.39 4.83
C SER A 68 -9.09 -8.61 5.47
N TYR A 69 -8.18 -7.63 5.42
CA TYR A 69 -6.88 -7.75 6.08
C TYR A 69 -7.01 -7.84 7.60
N ARG A 70 -7.88 -7.02 8.21
CA ARG A 70 -8.18 -7.08 9.65
C ARG A 70 -8.89 -8.35 10.06
N ARG A 71 -9.65 -8.97 9.14
CA ARG A 71 -10.24 -10.31 9.28
C ARG A 71 -9.24 -11.44 9.06
N LYS A 72 -7.97 -11.13 8.76
CA LYS A 72 -6.87 -12.08 8.53
C LYS A 72 -7.11 -12.99 7.31
N GLU A 73 -7.86 -12.50 6.33
CA GLU A 73 -8.13 -13.24 5.10
C GLU A 73 -6.86 -13.34 4.24
N ARG A 74 -6.43 -14.57 3.89
CA ARG A 74 -5.16 -14.82 3.18
C ARG A 74 -5.07 -14.12 1.82
N TRP A 75 -6.19 -14.03 1.11
CA TRP A 75 -6.23 -13.35 -0.19
C TRP A 75 -5.96 -11.84 -0.04
N ALA A 76 -6.39 -11.21 1.05
CA ALA A 76 -6.13 -9.79 1.29
C ALA A 76 -4.63 -9.54 1.51
N TRP A 77 -3.95 -10.44 2.21
CA TRP A 77 -2.50 -10.40 2.35
C TRP A 77 -1.80 -10.50 0.99
N LEU A 78 -2.22 -11.45 0.14
CA LEU A 78 -1.68 -11.63 -1.21
C LEU A 78 -1.94 -10.40 -2.10
N THR A 79 -3.18 -9.88 -2.10
CA THR A 79 -3.55 -8.73 -2.91
C THR A 79 -2.75 -7.48 -2.52
N LEU A 80 -2.61 -7.19 -1.22
CA LEU A 80 -1.92 -5.98 -0.77
C LEU A 80 -0.41 -5.95 -1.07
N TRP A 81 0.18 -7.03 -1.59
CA TRP A 81 1.54 -6.99 -2.18
C TRP A 81 1.65 -6.08 -3.39
N TYR A 82 0.53 -5.69 -4.01
CA TYR A 82 0.60 -4.69 -5.07
C TYR A 82 1.16 -3.35 -4.52
N TYR A 83 1.00 -3.04 -3.23
CA TYR A 83 1.54 -1.81 -2.65
C TYR A 83 3.07 -1.68 -2.78
N PRO A 84 3.90 -2.57 -2.21
CA PRO A 84 5.34 -2.49 -2.39
C PRO A 84 5.74 -2.66 -3.86
N THR A 85 4.99 -3.46 -4.63
CA THR A 85 5.24 -3.64 -6.07
C THR A 85 5.06 -2.33 -6.84
N PHE A 86 3.96 -1.62 -6.61
CA PHE A 86 3.64 -0.33 -7.22
C PHE A 86 4.75 0.68 -6.99
N TRP A 87 5.18 0.86 -5.74
CA TRP A 87 6.24 1.80 -5.41
C TRP A 87 7.61 1.37 -5.92
N THR A 88 7.89 0.07 -5.97
CA THR A 88 9.13 -0.46 -6.56
C THR A 88 9.19 -0.19 -8.06
N LEU A 89 8.07 -0.40 -8.78
CA LEU A 89 7.98 -0.07 -10.21
C LEU A 89 8.18 1.44 -10.44
N HIS A 90 7.68 2.28 -9.54
CA HIS A 90 7.87 3.73 -9.62
C HIS A 90 9.33 4.13 -9.37
N LEU A 91 9.98 3.50 -8.40
CA LEU A 91 11.39 3.72 -8.07
C LEU A 91 12.32 3.28 -9.21
N VAL A 92 12.17 2.05 -9.68
CA VAL A 92 13.02 1.48 -10.73
C VAL A 92 12.75 2.13 -12.10
N GLY A 93 11.48 2.46 -12.38
CA GLY A 93 11.07 3.07 -13.64
C GLY A 93 11.26 4.59 -13.71
N GLY A 94 11.69 5.24 -12.62
CA GLY A 94 11.77 6.70 -12.55
C GLY A 94 10.41 7.37 -12.78
N LEU A 95 9.31 6.70 -12.38
CA LEU A 95 7.96 7.19 -12.63
C LEU A 95 7.55 8.24 -11.59
N PRO A 96 6.66 9.17 -11.96
CA PRO A 96 6.13 10.18 -11.04
C PRO A 96 5.50 9.56 -9.79
N PRO A 97 5.73 10.10 -8.57
CA PRO A 97 5.98 11.52 -8.33
C PRO A 97 7.45 11.87 -8.09
N GLY A 98 7.96 12.83 -8.85
CA GLY A 98 9.09 13.69 -8.45
C GLY A 98 10.50 13.08 -8.43
N ASN A 99 11.49 13.98 -8.38
CA ASN A 99 12.93 13.69 -8.38
C ASN A 99 13.47 13.22 -7.01
N ASP A 100 12.62 13.16 -5.99
CA ASP A 100 13.02 12.73 -4.64
C ASP A 100 12.46 11.33 -4.36
N HIS A 101 13.29 10.31 -4.48
CA HIS A 101 12.91 8.90 -4.34
C HIS A 101 12.67 8.45 -2.89
N ILE A 102 12.92 9.32 -1.91
CA ILE A 102 12.83 8.95 -0.48
C ILE A 102 11.42 8.47 -0.12
N HIS A 103 10.38 9.16 -0.58
CA HIS A 103 9.00 8.79 -0.26
C HIS A 103 8.63 7.40 -0.82
N GLN A 104 9.13 7.05 -2.02
CA GLN A 104 8.90 5.74 -2.62
C GLN A 104 9.52 4.63 -1.75
N VAL A 105 10.77 4.83 -1.30
CA VAL A 105 11.46 3.89 -0.40
C VAL A 105 10.70 3.76 0.92
N VAL A 106 10.24 4.87 1.50
CA VAL A 106 9.46 4.86 2.75
C VAL A 106 8.18 4.04 2.56
N PHE A 107 7.41 4.24 1.50
CA PHE A 107 6.20 3.48 1.25
C PHE A 107 6.46 1.99 0.97
N ILE A 108 7.58 1.65 0.30
CA ILE A 108 8.02 0.25 0.15
C ILE A 108 8.28 -0.36 1.53
N VAL A 109 9.11 0.26 2.35
CA VAL A 109 9.47 -0.27 3.68
C VAL A 109 8.25 -0.40 4.58
N VAL A 110 7.40 0.63 4.65
CA VAL A 110 6.19 0.63 5.48
C VAL A 110 5.23 -0.47 5.03
N SER A 111 5.04 -0.68 3.73
CA SER A 111 4.17 -1.74 3.22
C SER A 111 4.74 -3.13 3.43
N LEU A 112 6.04 -3.33 3.25
CA LEU A 112 6.71 -4.60 3.57
C LEU A 112 6.58 -4.93 5.05
N LEU A 113 6.83 -3.97 5.95
CA LEU A 113 6.60 -4.16 7.39
C LEU A 113 5.13 -4.49 7.68
N GLY A 114 4.21 -3.77 7.03
CA GLY A 114 2.78 -4.01 7.13
C GLY A 114 2.36 -5.43 6.75
N LEU A 115 3.00 -6.03 5.74
CA LEU A 115 2.71 -7.38 5.26
C LEU A 115 3.49 -8.47 6.02
N MET A 116 4.73 -8.20 6.43
CA MET A 116 5.62 -9.22 7.00
C MET A 116 5.44 -9.41 8.50
N LEU A 117 5.22 -8.33 9.28
CA LEU A 117 5.02 -8.42 10.73
C LEU A 117 3.89 -9.37 11.15
N PRO A 118 2.72 -9.41 10.48
CA PRO A 118 1.61 -10.26 10.85
C PRO A 118 1.58 -11.59 10.07
N PHE A 119 2.66 -12.01 9.41
CA PHE A 119 2.67 -13.20 8.55
C PHE A 119 2.06 -14.45 9.22
N ARG A 120 2.38 -14.66 10.51
CA ARG A 120 1.88 -15.81 11.30
C ARG A 120 0.36 -15.80 11.55
N TYR A 121 -0.34 -14.66 11.40
CA TYR A 121 -1.81 -14.63 11.48
C TYR A 121 -2.48 -15.13 10.21
N PHE A 122 -1.85 -14.89 9.06
CA PHE A 122 -2.37 -15.30 7.77
C PHE A 122 -1.99 -16.76 7.49
N PHE A 123 -0.82 -17.20 7.95
CA PHE A 123 -0.30 -18.56 7.78
C PHE A 123 0.11 -19.16 9.12
N PRO A 124 -0.85 -19.62 9.96
CA PRO A 124 -0.53 -20.36 11.18
C PRO A 124 0.23 -21.64 10.82
N ARG A 125 1.23 -22.03 11.61
CA ARG A 125 1.87 -23.33 11.47
C ARG A 125 0.85 -24.41 11.87
N GLU A 126 0.55 -25.32 10.95
CA GLU A 126 -0.13 -26.57 11.31
C GLU A 126 0.85 -27.42 12.10
N THR A 127 0.55 -27.65 13.39
CA THR A 127 1.23 -28.68 14.17
C THR A 127 0.58 -30.00 13.80
N VAL A 128 1.17 -30.69 12.83
CA VAL A 128 0.92 -32.12 12.58
C VAL A 128 1.61 -32.94 13.67
#